data_AF-A0A380FY68-F1
#
_entry.id   AF-A0A380FY68-F1
#
_cell.length_a   1.000
_cell.length_b   1.000
_cell.length_c   1.000
_cell.angle_alpha   90.00
_cell.angle_beta   90.00
_cell.angle_gamma   90.00
#
_symmetry.space_group_name_H-M   'P 1'
#
loop_
_entity.id
_entity.type
_entity.pdbx_description
1 polymer ?
#
loop_
_entity_poly.entity_id
_entity_poly.type
_entity_poly.pdbx_seq_one_letter_code
_entity_poly.pdbx_strand_id
1 'polypeptide(L)'
;MKTIQKQYINKGKTFEKKIAQMKWDKLRKLIRESGIFIKIDSEHEMWLEITPDSAAEIELYPHRLLNGEFVQIKLWDYQFNLEVFKNHYRELGNNQRAISGIHEALQYINRILKDVRTDIKYKD
;
A
#
# COMPACT_ATOMS: atom_id res chain seq x y z
N MET A 1 -2.48 -34.89 -25.68
CA MET A 1 -1.77 -34.11 -24.63
C MET A 1 -2.70 -33.96 -23.43
N LYS A 2 -2.28 -34.30 -22.21
CA LYS A 2 -3.12 -34.08 -21.01
C LYS A 2 -3.05 -32.60 -20.61
N THR A 3 -4.17 -31.99 -20.23
CA THR A 3 -4.24 -30.59 -19.79
C THR A 3 -4.77 -30.48 -18.36
N ILE A 4 -4.43 -29.41 -17.66
CA ILE A 4 -4.97 -29.11 -16.33
C ILE A 4 -6.44 -28.73 -16.49
N GLN A 5 -7.32 -29.40 -15.74
CA GLN A 5 -8.75 -29.14 -15.83
C GLN A 5 -9.13 -27.77 -15.23
N LYS A 6 -10.11 -27.10 -15.84
CA LYS A 6 -10.65 -25.79 -15.41
C LYS A 6 -11.02 -25.75 -13.93
N GLN A 7 -11.50 -26.85 -13.37
CA GLN A 7 -11.84 -26.95 -11.95
C GLN A 7 -10.64 -26.71 -11.01
N TYR A 8 -9.45 -27.20 -11.36
CA TYR A 8 -8.25 -26.99 -10.54
C TYR A 8 -7.75 -25.54 -10.64
N ILE A 9 -7.82 -24.95 -11.84
CA ILE A 9 -7.52 -23.53 -12.06
C ILE A 9 -8.43 -22.65 -11.20
N ASN A 10 -9.74 -22.94 -11.18
CA ASN A 10 -10.70 -22.20 -10.38
C ASN A 10 -10.46 -22.36 -8.87
N LYS A 11 -10.14 -23.58 -8.40
CA LYS A 11 -9.76 -23.80 -6.99
C LYS A 11 -8.54 -22.96 -6.59
N GLY A 12 -7.51 -22.90 -7.44
CA GLY A 12 -6.35 -22.03 -7.23
C GLY A 12 -6.75 -20.55 -7.11
N LYS A 13 -7.55 -20.03 -8.05
CA LYS A 13 -8.04 -18.65 -7.99
C LYS A 13 -8.82 -18.35 -6.71
N THR A 14 -9.68 -19.26 -6.27
CA THR A 14 -10.45 -19.09 -5.02
C THR A 14 -9.54 -19.08 -3.80
N PHE A 15 -8.52 -19.95 -3.76
CA PHE A 15 -7.54 -19.98 -2.68
C PHE A 15 -6.76 -18.66 -2.59
N GLU A 16 -6.20 -18.18 -3.71
CA GLU A 16 -5.46 -16.90 -3.76
C GLU A 16 -6.33 -15.72 -3.30
N LYS A 17 -7.59 -15.65 -3.73
CA LYS A 17 -8.55 -14.62 -3.27
C LYS A 17 -8.72 -14.63 -1.75
N LYS A 18 -8.87 -15.83 -1.15
CA LYS A 18 -9.04 -15.97 0.29
C LYS A 18 -7.80 -15.51 1.05
N ILE A 19 -6.61 -15.88 0.57
CA ILE A 19 -5.34 -15.44 1.17
C ILE A 19 -5.17 -13.92 1.07
N ALA A 20 -5.47 -13.32 -0.09
CA ALA A 20 -5.40 -11.87 -0.28
C ALA A 20 -6.33 -11.12 0.69
N GLN A 21 -7.58 -11.57 0.85
CA GLN A 21 -8.52 -10.99 1.81
C GLN A 21 -8.00 -11.10 3.25
N MET A 22 -7.52 -12.29 3.66
CA MET A 22 -6.96 -12.48 5.00
C MET A 22 -5.76 -11.55 5.27
N LYS A 23 -4.90 -11.34 4.26
CA LYS A 23 -3.79 -10.39 4.37
C LYS A 23 -4.27 -8.94 4.49
N TRP A 24 -5.28 -8.55 3.71
CA TRP A 24 -5.88 -7.22 3.77
C TRP A 24 -6.48 -6.92 5.16
N ASP A 25 -7.30 -7.83 5.67
CA ASP A 25 -7.92 -7.68 6.99
C ASP A 25 -6.87 -7.59 8.10
N LYS A 26 -5.82 -8.42 8.00
CA LYS A 26 -4.71 -8.41 8.97
C LYS A 26 -3.89 -7.13 8.89
N LEU A 27 -3.60 -6.61 7.70
CA LEU A 27 -2.89 -5.35 7.51
C LEU A 27 -3.68 -4.19 8.14
N ARG A 28 -4.98 -4.06 7.82
CA ARG A 28 -5.86 -3.03 8.40
C ARG A 28 -5.88 -3.10 9.92
N LYS A 29 -5.98 -4.30 10.50
CA LYS A 29 -5.92 -4.49 11.95
C LYS A 29 -4.61 -3.95 12.55
N LEU A 30 -3.47 -4.29 11.95
CA LEU A 30 -2.17 -3.82 12.45
C LEU A 30 -2.02 -2.30 12.34
N ILE A 31 -2.55 -1.68 11.28
CA ILE A 31 -2.53 -0.21 11.13
C ILE A 31 -3.37 0.45 12.22
N ARG A 32 -4.58 -0.07 12.52
CA ARG A 32 -5.40 0.42 13.64
C ARG A 32 -4.68 0.36 14.99
N GLU A 33 -3.89 -0.69 15.20
CA GLU A 33 -3.11 -0.91 16.42
C GLU A 33 -1.84 -0.04 16.49
N SER A 34 -1.42 0.58 15.37
CA SER A 34 -0.15 1.29 15.26
C SER A 34 -0.15 2.71 15.84
N GLY A 35 -1.32 3.31 16.07
CA GLY A 35 -1.46 4.70 16.51
C GLY A 35 -1.30 5.74 15.39
N ILE A 36 -1.14 5.34 14.13
CA ILE A 36 -1.25 6.24 12.97
C ILE A 36 -2.69 6.76 12.87
N PHE A 37 -2.85 8.03 12.52
CA PHE A 37 -4.17 8.62 12.29
C PHE A 37 -4.77 8.08 10.98
N ILE A 38 -6.00 7.57 11.07
CA ILE A 38 -6.73 6.97 9.95
C ILE A 38 -7.93 7.87 9.63
N LYS A 39 -7.91 8.47 8.43
CA LYS A 39 -8.98 9.35 7.93
C LYS A 39 -10.18 8.57 7.41
N ILE A 40 -9.91 7.48 6.66
CA ILE A 40 -10.92 6.57 6.10
C ILE A 40 -10.53 5.14 6.43
N ASP A 41 -11.48 4.34 6.89
CA ASP A 41 -11.33 2.90 7.11
C ASP A 41 -12.59 2.19 6.62
N SER A 42 -12.56 1.72 5.37
CA SER A 42 -13.64 0.97 4.77
C SER A 42 -13.18 -0.43 4.37
N GLU A 43 -14.10 -1.24 3.85
CA GLU A 43 -13.76 -2.56 3.33
C GLU A 43 -12.81 -2.50 2.12
N HIS A 44 -12.89 -1.42 1.34
CA HIS A 44 -12.22 -1.33 0.04
C HIS A 44 -11.05 -0.34 0.03
N GLU A 45 -10.88 0.45 1.08
CA GLU A 45 -9.79 1.42 1.17
C GLU A 45 -9.51 1.80 2.61
N MET A 46 -8.28 2.27 2.84
CA MET A 46 -7.86 2.90 4.07
C MET A 46 -6.97 4.11 3.73
N TRP A 47 -7.27 5.26 4.34
CA TRP A 47 -6.53 6.50 4.11
C TRP A 47 -5.84 6.94 5.39
N LEU A 48 -4.53 7.14 5.32
CA LEU A 48 -3.67 7.55 6.44
C LEU A 48 -3.21 8.98 6.24
N GLU A 49 -3.29 9.79 7.29
CA GLU A 49 -2.81 11.17 7.28
C GLU A 49 -1.32 11.23 7.61
N ILE A 50 -0.60 12.15 6.97
CA ILE A 50 0.82 12.40 7.23
C ILE A 50 1.01 13.70 8.03
N THR A 51 1.34 13.56 9.32
CA THR A 51 1.60 14.68 10.25
C THR A 51 3.04 15.24 10.13
N PRO A 52 3.29 16.53 10.47
CA PRO A 52 2.41 17.43 11.23
C PRO A 52 1.59 18.47 10.47
N ASP A 53 1.76 18.68 9.16
CA ASP A 53 0.92 19.63 8.42
C ASP A 53 1.05 19.42 6.90
N SER A 54 0.72 18.20 6.45
CA SER A 54 0.78 17.87 5.03
C SER A 54 -0.62 17.59 4.52
N ALA A 55 -0.97 18.18 3.37
CA ALA A 55 -2.11 17.71 2.57
C ALA A 55 -1.90 16.28 2.02
N ALA A 56 -0.73 15.69 2.26
CA ALA A 56 -0.39 14.36 1.80
C ALA A 56 -1.10 13.26 2.56
N GLU A 57 -1.51 12.24 1.80
CA GLU A 57 -2.25 11.10 2.31
C GLU A 57 -1.66 9.81 1.74
N ILE A 58 -1.71 8.73 2.53
CA ILE A 58 -1.38 7.39 2.07
C ILE A 58 -2.69 6.63 1.89
N GLU A 59 -3.02 6.32 0.64
CA GLU A 59 -4.15 5.46 0.30
C GLU A 59 -3.66 4.01 0.23
N LEU A 60 -4.41 3.09 0.85
CA LEU A 60 -4.25 1.66 0.72
C LEU A 60 -5.55 1.05 0.21
N TYR A 61 -5.49 0.17 -0.79
CA TYR A 61 -6.67 -0.56 -1.26
C TYR A 61 -6.33 -1.98 -1.71
N PRO A 62 -7.27 -2.94 -1.64
CA PRO A 62 -7.04 -4.31 -2.08
C PRO A 62 -6.60 -4.38 -3.54
N HIS A 63 -5.52 -5.13 -3.80
CA HIS A 63 -5.07 -5.35 -5.17
C HIS A 63 -6.05 -6.28 -5.88
N ARG A 64 -6.56 -5.83 -7.03
CA ARG A 64 -7.58 -6.57 -7.80
C ARG A 64 -7.03 -7.70 -8.68
N LEU A 65 -5.71 -7.82 -8.82
CA LEU A 65 -5.07 -8.83 -9.66
C LEU A 65 -4.59 -9.97 -8.75
N LEU A 66 -4.83 -11.21 -9.18
CA LEU A 66 -4.40 -12.41 -8.45
C LEU A 66 -3.00 -12.83 -8.91
N ASN A 67 -2.04 -11.92 -8.83
CA ASN A 67 -0.63 -12.11 -9.21
C ASN A 67 0.29 -12.29 -7.99
N GLY A 68 -0.26 -12.49 -6.79
CA GLY A 68 0.47 -12.64 -5.54
C GLY A 68 0.48 -11.38 -4.67
N GLU A 69 0.20 -10.23 -5.27
CA GLU A 69 0.01 -8.96 -4.57
C GLU A 69 -1.40 -8.90 -3.95
N PHE A 70 -1.52 -8.24 -2.80
CA PHE A 70 -2.80 -8.14 -2.07
C PHE A 70 -3.22 -6.71 -1.77
N VAL A 71 -2.30 -5.75 -1.82
CA VAL A 71 -2.56 -4.35 -1.52
C VAL A 71 -1.81 -3.45 -2.49
N GLN A 72 -2.47 -2.38 -2.93
CA GLN A 72 -1.82 -1.22 -3.51
C GLN A 72 -1.67 -0.15 -2.44
N ILE A 73 -0.51 0.49 -2.38
CA ILE A 73 -0.24 1.65 -1.51
C ILE A 73 0.16 2.82 -2.38
N LYS A 74 -0.47 3.98 -2.17
CA LYS A 74 -0.23 5.20 -2.96
C LYS A 74 -0.09 6.44 -2.09
N LEU A 75 0.89 7.28 -2.40
CA LEU A 75 1.05 8.61 -1.81
C LEU A 75 0.37 9.67 -2.68
N TRP A 76 -0.58 10.39 -2.08
CA TRP A 76 -1.34 11.48 -2.69
C TRP A 76 -0.83 12.85 -2.23
N ASP A 77 -1.08 13.85 -3.08
CA ASP A 77 -0.98 15.28 -2.77
C ASP A 77 0.32 15.76 -2.10
N TYR A 78 1.41 15.02 -2.33
CA TYR A 78 2.76 15.41 -1.92
C TYR A 78 3.68 15.57 -3.13
N GLN A 79 4.29 16.75 -3.23
CA GLN A 79 5.39 17.01 -4.14
C GLN A 79 6.67 17.18 -3.33
N PHE A 80 7.56 16.18 -3.44
CA PHE A 80 8.90 16.25 -2.86
C PHE A 80 9.67 17.43 -3.44
N ASN A 81 10.56 18.06 -2.66
CA ASN A 81 11.53 19.03 -3.21
C ASN A 81 12.88 18.39 -3.44
N LEU A 82 13.30 17.53 -2.51
CA LEU A 82 14.58 16.83 -2.58
C LEU A 82 14.58 15.91 -3.79
N GLU A 83 15.58 16.12 -4.66
CA GLU A 83 15.67 15.44 -5.95
C GLU A 83 15.77 13.91 -5.80
N VAL A 84 16.46 13.45 -4.74
CA VAL A 84 16.55 12.02 -4.41
C VAL A 84 15.17 11.38 -4.21
N PHE A 85 14.23 12.08 -3.55
CA PHE A 85 12.88 11.56 -3.35
C PHE A 85 12.02 11.73 -4.60
N LYS A 86 12.13 12.85 -5.32
CA LYS A 86 11.45 13.01 -6.62
C LYS A 86 11.76 11.86 -7.56
N ASN A 87 13.03 11.49 -7.69
CA ASN A 87 13.47 10.42 -8.58
C ASN A 87 12.93 9.06 -8.11
N HIS A 88 13.04 8.76 -6.83
CA HIS A 88 12.54 7.51 -6.26
C HIS A 88 11.03 7.31 -6.51
N TYR A 89 10.21 8.33 -6.25
CA TYR A 89 8.75 8.22 -6.38
C TYR A 89 8.25 8.35 -7.83
N ARG A 90 9.02 8.96 -8.73
CA ARG A 90 8.76 8.97 -10.17
C ARG A 90 9.01 7.60 -10.80
N GLU A 91 10.08 6.92 -10.43
CA GLU A 91 10.38 5.55 -10.91
C GLU A 91 9.30 4.54 -10.51
N LEU A 92 8.61 4.78 -9.39
CA LEU A 92 7.50 3.95 -8.92
C LEU A 92 6.18 4.16 -9.69
N GLY A 93 6.14 5.01 -10.72
CA GLY A 93 4.99 5.11 -11.63
C GLY A 93 3.73 5.70 -10.98
N ASN A 94 3.82 6.97 -10.53
CA ASN A 94 2.78 7.74 -9.82
C ASN A 94 2.67 7.45 -8.32
N ASN A 95 3.81 7.36 -7.63
CA ASN A 95 3.88 7.24 -6.17
C ASN A 95 3.10 6.03 -5.61
N GLN A 96 2.98 4.97 -6.39
CA GLN A 96 2.15 3.81 -6.05
C GLN A 96 2.97 2.53 -6.12
N ARG A 97 2.66 1.58 -5.24
CA ARG A 97 3.32 0.27 -5.24
C ARG A 97 2.35 -0.85 -4.88
N ALA A 98 2.39 -1.90 -5.68
CA ALA A 98 1.72 -3.15 -5.41
C ALA A 98 2.60 -4.03 -4.52
N ILE A 99 2.02 -4.66 -3.50
CA ILE A 99 2.77 -5.36 -2.45
C ILE A 99 2.18 -6.73 -2.14
N SER A 100 3.07 -7.71 -1.98
CA SER A 100 2.72 -9.12 -1.73
C SER A 100 2.69 -9.51 -0.25
N GLY A 101 3.44 -8.80 0.61
CA GLY A 101 3.61 -9.14 2.03
C GLY A 101 3.17 -8.05 3.00
N ILE A 102 2.58 -8.44 4.13
CA ILE A 102 2.17 -7.49 5.19
C ILE A 102 3.38 -6.73 5.75
N HIS A 103 4.50 -7.43 5.99
CA HIS A 103 5.72 -6.81 6.49
C HIS A 103 6.26 -5.74 5.53
N GLU A 104 6.30 -6.06 4.23
CA GLU A 104 6.72 -5.14 3.18
C GLU A 104 5.77 -3.93 3.08
N ALA A 105 4.46 -4.15 3.22
CA ALA A 105 3.47 -3.07 3.22
C ALA A 105 3.73 -2.07 4.36
N LEU A 106 3.94 -2.57 5.58
CA LEU A 106 4.24 -1.72 6.73
C LEU A 106 5.58 -1.00 6.59
N GLN A 107 6.61 -1.66 6.06
CA GLN A 107 7.90 -1.02 5.77
C GLN A 107 7.76 0.10 4.74
N TYR A 108 6.97 -0.12 3.70
CA TYR A 108 6.75 0.88 2.66
C TYR A 108 5.97 2.10 3.18
N ILE A 109 4.92 1.88 3.99
CA ILE A 109 4.20 2.97 4.68
C ILE A 109 5.18 3.77 5.55
N ASN A 110 5.98 3.11 6.38
CA ASN A 110 6.98 3.76 7.22
C ASN A 110 8.02 4.55 6.41
N ARG A 111 8.41 4.03 5.24
CA ARG A 111 9.30 4.72 4.32
C ARG A 111 8.68 6.02 3.80
N ILE A 112 7.42 5.97 3.35
CA ILE A 112 6.67 7.16 2.92
C ILE A 112 6.61 8.20 4.03
N LEU A 113 6.18 7.81 5.23
CA LEU A 113 6.09 8.70 6.38
C LEU A 113 7.45 9.34 6.71
N LYS A 114 8.53 8.56 6.65
CA LYS A 114 9.89 9.05 6.89
C LYS A 114 10.35 10.02 5.81
N ASP A 115 10.15 9.68 4.55
CA ASP A 115 10.61 10.49 3.41
C ASP A 115 9.89 11.83 3.38
N VAL A 116 8.57 11.84 3.57
CA VAL A 116 7.77 13.08 3.66
C VAL A 116 8.24 13.95 4.82
N ARG A 117 8.38 13.39 6.04
CA ARG A 117 8.89 14.15 7.20
C ARG A 117 10.30 14.70 6.97
N THR A 118 11.15 13.94 6.30
CA THR A 118 12.51 14.36 5.97
C THR A 118 12.46 15.53 5.00
N ASP A 119 11.67 15.41 3.92
CA ASP A 119 11.55 16.45 2.91
C ASP A 119 10.94 17.75 3.45
N ILE A 120 9.96 17.67 4.37
CA ILE A 120 9.42 18.84 5.10
C ILE A 120 10.53 19.52 5.90
N LYS A 121 11.33 18.76 6.66
CA LYS A 121 12.42 19.32 7.47
C LYS A 121 13.48 20.08 6.66
N TYR A 122 13.67 19.72 5.39
CA TYR A 122 14.63 20.40 4.49
C TYR A 122 13.97 21.49 3.62
N LYS A 123 12.66 21.75 3.75
CA LYS A 123 12.00 22.93 3.16
C LYS A 123 12.24 24.19 4.00
N ASP A 124 12.37 24.04 5.31
CA ASP A 124 12.66 25.10 6.28
C ASP A 124 14.16 25.37 6.40
#